data_AF-A0A3N5ZJG6-F1
#
_entry.id   AF-A0A3N5ZJG6-F1
#
_cell.length_a   1.000
_cell.length_b   1.000
_cell.length_c   1.000
_cell.angle_alpha   90.00
_cell.angle_beta   90.00
_cell.angle_gamma   90.00
#
_symmetry.space_group_name_H-M   'P 1'
#
loop_
_entity.id
_entity.type
_entity.pdbx_description
1 polymer ?
#
loop_
_entity_poly.entity_id
_entity_poly.type
_entity_poly.pdbx_seq_one_letter_code
_entity_poly.pdbx_strand_id
1 'polypeptide(L)'
;MTRWDDMGRSVVYCRRTYYGYDLRWQAVPLQDVAAIAPRMTAWLKSRDFAKLNGLLLGIGGALVVPPLALPPCRSEERKMKKAASHSRFFPGTPVCIKPGEPSHCQRNVAWLYSEGTPIAIATGYALSRDGRWREHSWGVATRTMPCSEFDEVNAGDVVETAGDRVCYYGFVLSKSQAARFVDDNG
;
A
#
# COMPACT_ATOMS: atom_id res chain seq x y z
N MET A 1 -11.37 -22.51 10.21
CA MET A 1 -12.10 -23.68 9.70
C MET A 1 -11.50 -24.05 8.35
N THR A 2 -10.72 -25.12 8.29
CA THR A 2 -10.11 -25.60 7.04
C THR A 2 -11.18 -26.13 6.10
N ARG A 3 -11.17 -25.71 4.83
CA ARG A 3 -12.07 -26.22 3.79
C ARG A 3 -11.23 -26.64 2.58
N TRP A 4 -11.85 -27.30 1.61
CA TRP A 4 -11.21 -27.71 0.37
C TRP A 4 -11.71 -26.81 -0.78
N ASP A 5 -10.82 -26.37 -1.67
CA ASP A 5 -11.21 -25.65 -2.90
C ASP A 5 -11.68 -26.61 -4.00
N ASP A 6 -12.19 -26.06 -5.11
CA ASP A 6 -12.68 -26.83 -6.27
C ASP A 6 -11.59 -27.68 -6.95
N MET A 7 -10.32 -27.48 -6.57
CA MET A 7 -9.16 -28.23 -7.05
C MET A 7 -8.66 -29.25 -6.00
N GLY A 8 -9.39 -29.47 -4.90
CA GLY A 8 -9.04 -30.43 -3.87
C GLY A 8 -7.86 -30.01 -2.98
N ARG A 9 -7.55 -28.71 -2.87
CA ARG A 9 -6.52 -28.19 -1.97
C ARG A 9 -7.13 -27.71 -0.66
N SER A 10 -6.45 -27.97 0.45
CA SER A 10 -6.86 -27.41 1.74
C SER A 10 -6.60 -25.90 1.76
N VAL A 11 -7.61 -25.11 2.11
CA VAL A 11 -7.59 -23.65 2.14
C VAL A 11 -8.06 -23.09 3.48
N VAL A 12 -7.45 -21.97 3.89
CA VAL A 12 -7.94 -21.12 4.98
C VAL A 12 -8.58 -19.91 4.33
N TYR A 13 -9.79 -19.60 4.76
CA TYR A 13 -10.41 -18.35 4.40
C TYR A 13 -9.87 -17.24 5.31
N CYS A 14 -9.14 -16.30 4.73
CA CYS A 14 -8.70 -15.10 5.43
C CYS A 14 -9.69 -13.96 5.15
N ARG A 15 -10.13 -13.29 6.21
CA ARG A 15 -10.97 -12.09 6.07
C ARG A 15 -10.09 -10.92 5.70
N ARG A 16 -10.25 -10.40 4.49
CA ARG A 16 -9.58 -9.16 4.06
C ARG A 16 -10.44 -8.00 4.55
N THR A 17 -10.19 -7.50 5.76
CA THR A 17 -10.82 -6.26 6.20
C THR A 17 -10.05 -5.09 5.59
N TYR A 18 -10.66 -4.42 4.60
CA TYR A 18 -10.16 -3.18 4.03
C TYR A 18 -11.24 -2.12 4.22
N TYR A 19 -10.91 -0.98 4.84
CA TYR A 19 -11.80 0.16 5.08
C TYR A 19 -13.17 -0.12 5.72
N GLY A 20 -13.29 -1.13 6.60
CA GLY A 20 -14.58 -1.42 7.25
C GLY A 20 -15.67 -1.93 6.30
N TYR A 21 -15.33 -2.21 5.03
CA TYR A 21 -16.18 -2.92 4.09
C TYR A 21 -15.94 -4.42 4.23
N ASP A 22 -17.03 -5.18 4.32
CA ASP A 22 -16.99 -6.63 4.44
C ASP A 22 -16.70 -7.25 3.07
N LEU A 23 -15.41 -7.38 2.73
CA LEU A 23 -15.00 -8.05 1.50
C LEU A 23 -14.89 -9.56 1.72
N ARG A 24 -15.36 -10.27 0.69
CA ARG A 24 -15.54 -11.72 0.62
C ARG A 24 -14.33 -12.49 1.15
N TRP A 25 -14.61 -13.57 1.87
CA TRP A 25 -13.62 -14.56 2.28
C TRP A 25 -12.78 -15.02 1.08
N GLN A 26 -11.48 -14.77 1.11
CA GLN A 26 -10.58 -15.27 0.08
C GLN A 26 -9.96 -16.58 0.56
N ALA A 27 -10.09 -17.62 -0.26
CA ALA A 27 -9.44 -18.90 -0.02
C ALA A 27 -7.94 -18.76 -0.26
N VAL A 28 -7.13 -19.04 0.76
CA VAL A 28 -5.67 -19.12 0.66
C VAL A 28 -5.27 -20.57 0.92
N PRO A 29 -4.51 -21.24 0.02
CA PRO A 29 -4.02 -22.58 0.27
C PRO A 29 -3.26 -22.68 1.61
N LEU A 30 -3.58 -23.67 2.43
CA LEU A 30 -2.97 -23.87 3.75
C LEU A 30 -1.46 -23.99 3.69
N GLN A 31 -0.95 -24.61 2.63
CA GLN A 31 0.47 -24.75 2.35
C GLN A 31 1.17 -23.40 2.19
N ASP A 32 0.49 -22.40 1.61
CA ASP A 32 1.02 -21.05 1.48
C ASP A 32 1.01 -20.37 2.84
N VAL A 33 -0.07 -20.53 3.63
CA VAL A 33 -0.14 -20.01 5.01
C VAL A 33 0.98 -20.58 5.89
N ALA A 34 1.21 -21.90 5.82
CA ALA A 34 2.25 -22.59 6.59
C ALA A 34 3.67 -22.18 6.17
N ALA A 35 3.89 -21.92 4.88
CA ALA A 35 5.17 -21.41 4.38
C ALA A 35 5.43 -19.95 4.79
N ILE A 36 4.37 -19.16 5.05
CA ILE A 36 4.49 -17.73 5.28
C ILE A 36 4.47 -17.35 6.75
N ALA A 37 3.72 -18.08 7.60
CA ALA A 37 3.66 -17.79 9.03
C ALA A 37 5.06 -17.66 9.69
N PRO A 38 6.05 -18.53 9.37
CA PRO A 38 7.41 -18.36 9.90
C PRO A 38 8.10 -17.07 9.41
N ARG A 39 7.94 -16.74 8.12
CA ARG A 39 8.53 -15.53 7.51
C ARG A 39 7.92 -14.25 8.06
N MET A 40 6.59 -14.21 8.18
CA MET A 40 5.86 -13.10 8.79
C MET A 40 6.25 -12.93 10.27
N THR A 41 6.33 -14.03 11.01
CA THR A 41 6.79 -14.02 12.42
C THR A 41 8.22 -13.52 12.53
N ALA A 42 9.13 -13.96 11.66
CA ALA A 42 10.51 -13.50 11.64
C ALA A 42 10.60 -12.01 11.31
N TRP A 43 9.79 -11.51 10.36
CA TRP A 43 9.74 -10.10 10.01
C TRP A 43 9.18 -9.23 11.15
N LEU A 44 8.08 -9.65 11.78
CA LEU A 44 7.50 -8.95 12.94
C LEU A 44 8.49 -8.87 14.12
N LYS A 45 9.39 -9.84 14.25
CA LYS A 45 10.47 -9.85 15.25
C LYS A 45 11.74 -9.14 14.79
N SER A 46 11.81 -8.65 13.56
CA SER A 46 13.01 -8.04 13.00
C SER A 46 13.24 -6.63 13.54
N ARG A 47 14.52 -6.21 13.58
CA ARG A 47 14.90 -4.83 13.91
C ARG A 47 14.34 -3.82 12.91
N ASP A 48 14.23 -4.21 11.64
CA ASP A 48 13.70 -3.36 10.57
C ASP A 48 12.24 -3.00 10.84
N PHE A 49 11.40 -4.00 11.19
CA PHE A 49 10.01 -3.74 11.54
C PHE A 49 9.90 -2.94 12.83
N ALA A 50 10.69 -3.26 13.87
CA ALA A 50 10.66 -2.49 15.12
C ALA A 50 10.99 -1.01 14.88
N LYS A 51 11.98 -0.72 14.02
CA LYS A 51 12.35 0.65 13.64
C LYS A 51 11.24 1.35 12.85
N LEU A 52 10.67 0.68 11.85
CA LEU A 52 9.55 1.21 11.07
C LEU A 52 8.33 1.48 11.97
N ASN A 53 7.98 0.53 12.84
CA ASN A 53 6.86 0.66 13.76
C ASN A 53 7.06 1.84 14.73
N GLY A 54 8.24 1.96 15.32
CA GLY A 54 8.56 3.12 16.17
C GLY A 54 8.49 4.45 15.42
N LEU A 55 8.96 4.49 14.18
CA LEU A 55 8.90 5.70 13.35
C LEU A 55 7.45 6.09 13.01
N LEU A 56 6.65 5.15 12.52
CA LEU A 56 5.26 5.42 12.13
C LEU A 56 4.40 5.81 13.33
N LEU A 57 4.53 5.10 14.45
CA LEU A 57 3.81 5.43 15.68
C LEU A 57 4.31 6.75 16.31
N GLY A 58 5.58 7.11 16.09
CA GLY A 58 6.12 8.41 16.49
C GLY A 58 5.55 9.59 15.69
N ILE A 59 5.10 9.36 14.44
CA ILE A 59 4.35 10.35 13.65
C ILE A 59 2.91 10.44 14.16
N GLY A 60 2.29 9.30 14.49
CA GLY A 60 0.94 9.22 15.03
C GLY A 60 0.27 7.87 14.81
N GLY A 61 -1.03 7.78 15.13
CA GLY A 61 -1.77 6.53 15.07
C GLY A 61 -1.49 5.61 16.26
N ALA A 62 -2.11 4.42 16.24
CA ALA A 62 -2.08 3.45 17.33
C ALA A 62 -1.55 2.08 16.91
N LEU A 63 -1.52 1.78 15.61
CA LEU A 63 -1.14 0.45 15.11
C LEU A 63 -0.55 0.52 13.70
N VAL A 64 0.51 -0.26 13.47
CA VAL A 64 0.99 -0.57 12.12
C VAL A 64 0.50 -1.95 11.71
N VAL A 65 -0.30 -2.00 10.65
CA VAL A 65 -0.82 -3.25 10.09
C VAL A 65 0.27 -3.87 9.20
N PRO A 66 0.70 -5.11 9.46
CA PRO A 66 1.67 -5.79 8.60
C PRO A 66 1.11 -5.94 7.17
N PRO A 67 1.96 -5.91 6.14
CA PRO A 67 1.53 -6.08 4.76
C PRO A 67 0.77 -7.40 4.60
N LEU A 68 -0.44 -7.31 4.04
CA LEU A 68 -1.36 -8.45 3.90
C LEU A 68 -1.03 -9.32 2.67
N ALA A 69 -0.10 -8.89 1.81
CA ALA A 69 0.36 -9.72 0.71
C ALA A 69 1.10 -10.94 1.27
N LEU A 70 0.50 -12.10 1.06
CA LEU A 70 1.02 -13.41 1.41
C LEU A 70 1.42 -14.10 0.09
N PRO A 71 2.70 -14.44 -0.12
CA PRO A 71 3.87 -13.95 0.64
C PRO A 71 4.07 -12.45 0.41
N PRO A 72 4.83 -11.73 1.27
CA PRO A 72 5.44 -10.50 0.80
C PRO A 72 6.27 -10.92 -0.41
N CYS A 73 5.88 -10.45 -1.60
CA CYS A 73 6.68 -10.69 -2.78
C CYS A 73 8.12 -10.28 -2.44
N ARG A 74 9.15 -10.98 -2.97
CA ARG A 74 10.56 -10.56 -2.76
C ARG A 74 10.79 -9.09 -3.16
N SER A 75 9.88 -8.50 -3.96
CA SER A 75 9.82 -7.06 -4.23
C SER A 75 9.44 -6.23 -3.01
N GLU A 76 8.49 -6.65 -2.15
CA GLU A 76 8.02 -5.93 -0.96
C GLU A 76 9.05 -5.86 0.17
N GLU A 77 9.74 -6.97 0.47
CA GLU A 77 10.86 -6.96 1.43
C GLU A 77 12.00 -6.05 0.94
N ARG A 78 12.25 -6.00 -0.38
CA ARG A 78 13.26 -5.10 -0.99
C ARG A 78 12.79 -3.64 -1.05
N LYS A 79 11.49 -3.40 -1.28
CA LYS A 79 10.84 -2.09 -1.20
C LYS A 79 11.01 -1.51 0.20
N MET A 80 10.75 -2.30 1.24
CA MET A 80 10.86 -1.88 2.66
C MET A 80 12.32 -1.63 3.09
N LYS A 81 13.29 -2.44 2.65
CA LYS A 81 14.72 -2.19 2.94
C LYS A 81 15.26 -0.92 2.26
N LYS A 82 14.81 -0.61 1.04
CA LYS A 82 15.13 0.65 0.36
C LYS A 82 14.37 1.85 0.94
N ALA A 83 13.19 1.62 1.52
CA ALA A 83 12.38 2.64 2.14
C ALA A 83 13.16 3.40 3.23
N ALA A 84 13.99 2.75 4.03
CA ALA A 84 14.64 3.42 5.16
C ALA A 84 15.55 4.61 4.79
N SER A 85 16.15 4.64 3.59
CA SER A 85 17.07 5.72 3.14
C SER A 85 16.43 6.73 2.19
N HIS A 86 15.30 6.40 1.57
CA HIS A 86 14.64 7.26 0.56
C HIS A 86 13.18 7.59 0.92
N SER A 87 12.71 7.15 2.10
CA SER A 87 11.36 7.51 2.54
C SER A 87 11.31 8.96 2.98
N ARG A 88 10.17 9.57 2.67
CA ARG A 88 9.81 10.90 3.14
C ARG A 88 8.38 10.86 3.69
N PHE A 89 8.12 11.81 4.58
CA PHE A 89 6.78 12.10 5.04
C PHE A 89 6.04 12.92 3.99
N PHE A 90 4.77 12.61 3.78
CA PHE A 90 3.87 13.40 2.97
C PHE A 90 2.66 13.80 3.84
N PRO A 91 2.42 15.11 4.03
CA PRO A 91 1.19 15.56 4.68
C PRO A 91 0.00 15.15 3.82
N GLY A 92 -1.11 14.75 4.45
CA GLY A 92 -2.31 14.27 3.74
C GLY A 92 -3.14 15.37 3.08
N THR A 93 -2.57 16.55 2.85
CA THR A 93 -3.25 17.70 2.24
C THR A 93 -2.24 18.59 1.50
N PRO A 94 -2.54 19.08 0.27
CA PRO A 94 -3.73 18.75 -0.52
C PRO A 94 -3.62 17.35 -1.13
N VAL A 95 -4.77 16.68 -1.26
CA VAL A 95 -4.87 15.36 -1.86
C VAL A 95 -5.83 15.47 -3.02
N CYS A 96 -5.34 15.30 -4.24
CA CYS A 96 -6.26 15.21 -5.37
C CYS A 96 -6.87 13.81 -5.42
N ILE A 97 -8.16 13.67 -5.13
CA ILE A 97 -8.84 12.38 -5.30
C ILE A 97 -9.22 12.23 -6.77
N LYS A 98 -8.55 11.29 -7.44
CA LYS A 98 -9.05 10.73 -8.70
C LYS A 98 -9.75 9.42 -8.37
N PRO A 99 -11.10 9.37 -8.36
CA PRO A 99 -11.81 8.18 -7.93
C PRO A 99 -11.46 7.01 -8.85
N GLY A 100 -10.86 5.98 -8.27
CA GLY A 100 -10.71 4.67 -8.89
C GLY A 100 -11.55 3.62 -8.16
N GLU A 101 -11.31 2.35 -8.44
CA GLU A 101 -12.04 1.27 -7.78
C GLU A 101 -11.67 1.23 -6.28
N PRO A 102 -12.64 1.23 -5.35
CA PRO A 102 -12.36 1.20 -3.92
C PRO A 102 -11.48 0.01 -3.56
N SER A 103 -10.46 0.22 -2.72
CA SER A 103 -9.52 -0.83 -2.31
C SER A 103 -8.53 -1.33 -3.37
N HIS A 104 -8.46 -0.68 -4.54
CA HIS A 104 -7.53 -1.00 -5.63
C HIS A 104 -6.46 0.08 -5.83
N CYS A 105 -5.90 0.63 -4.73
CA CYS A 105 -4.95 1.74 -4.77
C CYS A 105 -3.73 1.49 -5.69
N GLN A 106 -3.21 0.27 -5.73
CA GLN A 106 -2.10 -0.12 -6.61
C GLN A 106 -2.51 -0.07 -8.09
N ARG A 107 -3.67 -0.63 -8.44
CA ARG A 107 -4.19 -0.62 -9.81
C ARG A 107 -4.56 0.80 -10.26
N ASN A 108 -5.21 1.57 -9.40
CA ASN A 108 -5.65 2.92 -9.72
C ASN A 108 -4.46 3.84 -9.99
N VAL A 109 -3.42 3.79 -9.16
CA VAL A 109 -2.21 4.62 -9.39
C VAL A 109 -1.42 4.14 -10.60
N ALA A 110 -1.37 2.82 -10.87
CA ALA A 110 -0.76 2.29 -12.08
C ALA A 110 -1.47 2.80 -13.34
N TRP A 111 -2.80 2.75 -13.34
CA TRP A 111 -3.63 3.25 -14.44
C TRP A 111 -3.41 4.75 -14.69
N LEU A 112 -3.44 5.58 -13.64
CA LEU A 112 -3.18 7.01 -13.78
C LEU A 112 -1.82 7.30 -14.40
N TYR A 113 -0.79 6.56 -13.97
CA TYR A 113 0.56 6.68 -14.51
C TYR A 113 0.64 6.24 -15.98
N SER A 114 -0.02 5.13 -16.35
CA SER A 114 -0.03 4.63 -17.74
C SER A 114 -0.79 5.54 -18.70
N GLU A 115 -1.85 6.20 -18.24
CA GLU A 115 -2.60 7.20 -19.01
C GLU A 115 -1.83 8.53 -19.20
N GLY A 116 -0.62 8.64 -18.67
CA GLY A 116 0.20 9.84 -18.79
C GLY A 116 -0.24 10.99 -17.88
N THR A 117 -1.02 10.71 -16.82
CA THR A 117 -1.25 11.70 -15.76
C THR A 117 0.12 12.12 -15.21
N PRO A 118 0.38 13.43 -14.99
CA PRO A 118 1.69 13.91 -14.57
C PRO A 118 1.94 13.62 -13.08
N ILE A 119 2.11 12.35 -12.76
CA ILE A 119 2.41 11.81 -11.44
C ILE A 119 3.63 10.90 -11.49
N ALA A 120 4.31 10.79 -10.36
CA ALA A 120 5.18 9.67 -10.03
C ALA A 120 4.43 8.73 -9.08
N ILE A 121 4.79 7.44 -9.08
CA ILE A 121 4.21 6.46 -8.17
C ILE A 121 5.01 6.46 -6.86
N ALA A 122 4.32 6.54 -5.73
CA ALA A 122 4.89 6.34 -4.41
C ALA A 122 4.25 5.14 -3.71
N THR A 123 5.01 4.49 -2.84
CA THR A 123 4.57 3.32 -2.08
C THR A 123 5.15 3.33 -0.66
N GLY A 124 4.40 2.80 0.31
CA GLY A 124 4.76 2.82 1.72
C GLY A 124 3.56 2.58 2.61
N TYR A 125 3.43 3.36 3.68
CA TYR A 125 2.30 3.30 4.61
C TYR A 125 1.51 4.59 4.59
N ALA A 126 0.18 4.47 4.68
CA ALA A 126 -0.73 5.59 4.87
C ALA A 126 -1.49 5.44 6.19
N LEU A 127 -1.60 6.53 6.94
CA LEU A 127 -2.37 6.58 8.18
C LEU A 127 -3.84 6.81 7.85
N SER A 128 -4.69 5.87 8.24
CA SER A 128 -6.14 5.98 8.11
C SER A 128 -6.76 6.67 9.32
N ARG A 129 -7.97 7.22 9.17
CA ARG A 129 -8.70 7.90 10.26
C ARG A 129 -8.98 7.01 11.48
N ASP A 130 -8.96 5.69 11.31
CA ASP A 130 -9.09 4.72 12.40
C ASP A 130 -7.79 4.53 13.22
N GLY A 131 -6.78 5.37 12.97
CA GLY A 131 -5.51 5.36 13.67
C GLY A 131 -4.57 4.24 13.25
N ARG A 132 -4.87 3.52 12.16
CA ARG A 132 -4.03 2.41 11.70
C ARG A 132 -3.25 2.78 10.44
N TRP A 133 -1.95 2.50 10.48
CA TRP A 133 -1.08 2.55 9.32
C TRP A 133 -1.26 1.29 8.48
N ARG A 134 -1.49 1.45 7.19
CA ARG A 134 -1.63 0.34 6.24
C ARG A 134 -0.73 0.56 5.04
N GLU A 135 -0.26 -0.54 4.47
CA GLU A 135 0.40 -0.51 3.18
C GLU A 135 -0.51 0.18 2.15
N HIS A 136 0.07 1.10 1.39
CA HIS A 136 -0.64 1.92 0.44
C HIS A 136 0.27 2.37 -0.69
N SER A 137 -0.31 2.71 -1.84
CA SER A 137 0.39 3.32 -2.97
C SER A 137 -0.44 4.49 -3.49
N TRP A 138 0.23 5.59 -3.84
CA TRP A 138 -0.39 6.87 -4.19
C TRP A 138 0.41 7.57 -5.28
N GLY A 139 -0.21 8.53 -5.94
CA GLY A 139 0.45 9.41 -6.91
C GLY A 139 1.12 10.59 -6.22
N VAL A 140 2.18 11.11 -6.82
CA VAL A 140 2.82 12.36 -6.43
C VAL A 140 2.89 13.23 -7.66
N ALA A 141 2.24 14.38 -7.66
CA ALA A 141 2.22 15.28 -8.82
C ALA A 141 3.66 15.69 -9.21
N THR A 142 3.99 15.61 -10.51
CA THR A 142 5.33 15.99 -11.02
C THR A 142 5.39 17.41 -11.56
N ARG A 143 4.22 18.03 -11.77
CA ARG A 143 4.01 19.44 -12.12
C ARG A 143 2.65 19.87 -11.59
N THR A 144 2.41 21.18 -11.56
CA THR A 144 1.10 21.71 -11.28
C THR A 144 0.07 21.15 -12.26
N MET A 145 -1.04 20.63 -11.75
CA MET A 145 -2.10 20.04 -12.55
C MET A 145 -3.48 20.33 -11.95
N PRO A 146 -4.54 20.41 -12.78
CA PRO A 146 -5.89 20.59 -12.29
C PRO A 146 -6.30 19.44 -11.37
N CYS A 147 -7.08 19.74 -10.35
CA CYS A 147 -7.73 18.76 -9.51
C CYS A 147 -9.25 18.99 -9.46
N SER A 148 -10.03 17.94 -9.23
CA SER A 148 -11.48 18.04 -9.07
C SER A 148 -11.91 18.61 -7.72
N GLU A 149 -11.03 18.56 -6.71
CA GLU A 149 -11.34 18.95 -5.32
C GLU A 149 -10.64 20.23 -4.88
N PHE A 150 -9.59 20.61 -5.60
CA PHE A 150 -8.80 21.81 -5.39
C PHE A 150 -8.58 22.47 -6.75
N ASP A 151 -8.45 23.80 -6.80
CA ASP A 151 -8.22 24.52 -8.07
C ASP A 151 -6.99 23.95 -8.82
N GLU A 152 -5.95 23.59 -8.06
CA GLU A 152 -4.76 22.91 -8.56
C GLU A 152 -4.07 22.10 -7.45
N VAL A 153 -3.27 21.11 -7.85
CA VAL A 153 -2.25 20.50 -6.99
C VAL A 153 -0.87 20.78 -7.56
N ASN A 154 0.09 21.07 -6.70
CA ASN A 154 1.45 21.45 -7.07
C ASN A 154 2.37 20.24 -7.19
N ALA A 155 3.52 20.45 -7.83
CA ALA A 155 4.56 19.43 -7.87
C ALA A 155 4.97 19.01 -6.45
N GLY A 156 4.91 17.72 -6.15
CA GLY A 156 5.20 17.15 -4.84
C GLY A 156 3.96 16.81 -4.01
N ASP A 157 2.78 17.35 -4.36
CA ASP A 157 1.53 17.06 -3.68
C ASP A 157 1.03 15.64 -3.95
N VAL A 158 0.25 15.13 -3.01
CA VAL A 158 -0.30 13.77 -3.09
C VAL A 158 -1.52 13.73 -4.01
N VAL A 159 -1.61 12.67 -4.80
CA VAL A 159 -2.77 12.30 -5.61
C VAL A 159 -3.26 10.94 -5.11
N GLU A 160 -4.42 10.93 -4.46
CA GLU A 160 -5.02 9.74 -3.87
C GLU A 160 -6.09 9.15 -4.78
N THR A 161 -6.29 7.83 -4.67
CA THR A 161 -7.21 7.10 -5.55
C THR A 161 -8.12 6.12 -4.82
N ALA A 162 -7.91 5.90 -3.52
CA ALA A 162 -8.68 4.95 -2.71
C ALA A 162 -9.15 5.54 -1.36
N GLY A 163 -9.42 6.85 -1.33
CA GLY A 163 -10.07 7.58 -0.24
C GLY A 163 -9.11 8.23 0.77
N ASP A 164 -9.68 9.06 1.65
CA ASP A 164 -8.95 9.92 2.61
C ASP A 164 -7.89 9.19 3.45
N ARG A 165 -6.72 9.81 3.56
CA ARG A 165 -5.67 9.45 4.51
C ARG A 165 -5.27 10.70 5.29
N VAL A 166 -4.82 10.48 6.53
CA VAL A 166 -4.32 11.56 7.39
C VAL A 166 -2.95 12.01 6.90
N CYS A 167 -2.08 11.06 6.56
CA CYS A 167 -0.74 11.31 6.04
C CYS A 167 -0.13 10.02 5.46
N TYR A 168 1.03 10.17 4.82
CA TYR A 168 1.75 9.08 4.19
C TYR A 168 3.22 9.08 4.57
N TYR A 169 3.81 7.90 4.59
CA TYR A 169 5.23 7.71 4.79
C TYR A 169 5.73 6.62 3.86
N GLY A 170 6.64 6.99 2.96
CA GLY A 170 7.15 6.06 1.95
C GLY A 170 8.07 6.75 0.96
N PHE A 171 8.35 6.09 -0.15
CA PHE A 171 9.31 6.57 -1.15
C PHE A 171 8.70 6.62 -2.55
N VAL A 172 9.23 7.51 -3.37
CA VAL A 172 8.84 7.63 -4.79
C VAL A 172 9.64 6.62 -5.61
N LEU A 173 8.96 5.87 -6.47
CA LEU A 173 9.57 4.91 -7.38
C LEU A 173 10.37 5.63 -8.47
N SER A 174 11.53 5.07 -8.83
CA SER A 174 12.21 5.47 -10.07
C SER A 174 11.35 5.13 -11.29
N LYS A 175 11.64 5.73 -12.46
CA LYS A 175 10.92 5.42 -13.72
C LYS A 175 10.91 3.92 -14.03
N SER A 176 12.03 3.22 -13.85
CA SER A 176 12.11 1.77 -14.07
C SER A 176 11.32 0.96 -13.05
N GLN A 177 11.26 1.42 -11.80
CA GLN A 177 10.42 0.79 -10.77
C GLN A 177 8.94 1.04 -11.02
N ALA A 178 8.56 2.24 -11.49
CA ALA A 178 7.20 2.59 -11.85
C ALA A 178 6.70 1.80 -13.06
N ALA A 179 7.53 1.63 -14.11
CA ALA A 179 7.21 0.77 -15.25
C ALA A 179 6.88 -0.66 -14.81
N ARG A 180 7.77 -1.26 -13.99
CA ARG A 180 7.53 -2.59 -13.43
C ARG A 180 6.28 -2.63 -12.54
N PHE A 181 6.03 -1.57 -11.76
CA PHE A 181 4.84 -1.48 -10.93
C PHE A 181 3.57 -1.49 -11.77
N VAL A 182 3.56 -0.82 -12.92
CA VAL A 182 2.45 -0.87 -13.88
C VAL A 182 2.31 -2.28 -14.45
N ASP A 183 3.39 -2.92 -14.88
CA ASP A 183 3.33 -4.31 -15.41
C ASP A 183 2.76 -5.30 -14.37
N ASP A 184 3.09 -5.12 -13.09
CA ASP A 184 2.63 -5.98 -11.99
C ASP A 184 1.17 -5.68 -11.55
N ASN A 185 0.59 -4.50 -11.89
CA ASN A 185 -0.69 -4.02 -11.35
C ASN A 185 -1.69 -3.44 -12.37
N GLY A 186 -1.36 -3.46 -13.66
CA GLY A 186 -2.19 -2.98 -14.78
C GLY A 186 -3.37 -3.90 -15.10
#